data_AF-A0AAQ5YDU4-F1
#
_entry.id   AF-A0AAQ5YDU4-F1
#
_cell.length_a   1.000
_cell.length_b   1.000
_cell.length_c   1.000
_cell.angle_alpha   90.00
_cell.angle_beta   90.00
_cell.angle_gamma   90.00
#
_symmetry.space_group_name_H-M   'P 1'
#
loop_
_entity.id
_entity.type
_entity.pdbx_description
1 polymer ?
#
loop_
_entity_poly.entity_id
_entity_poly.type
_entity_poly.pdbx_seq_one_letter_code
_entity_poly.pdbx_strand_id
1 'polypeptide(L)'
;MSANHHRRRKEAAGSVTGFESRKRTSRVTTMAQGHKFQDLEEMGQALVTYINSSQLDQLRRVKDDRQALRDQQIETTKVVTQILKDVAQIEESVGQRLLDMEEEKKHKDKELENLEEQLRQCSAKSQITDSELQFLQRELESLRHAEHELTTFQSEVDEVTTEVIPSAVYVAQLYYLITKIKWEYDTPPNVLKGVHYGADLATPINIDTSTRSRCDVSDQLWDFVSTD
;
A
#
# COMPACT_ATOMS: atom_id res chain seq x y z
N MET A 1 -56.96 -121.40 -20.58
CA MET A 1 -56.77 -122.86 -20.55
C MET A 1 -56.00 -123.15 -19.28
N SER A 2 -56.39 -123.97 -18.31
CA SER A 2 -57.52 -124.85 -18.04
C SER A 2 -57.54 -124.98 -16.50
N ALA A 3 -58.69 -124.80 -15.85
CA ALA A 3 -59.53 -125.88 -15.31
C ALA A 3 -58.90 -126.64 -14.11
N ASN A 4 -59.59 -127.11 -13.06
CA ASN A 4 -60.95 -126.99 -12.51
C ASN A 4 -60.93 -127.91 -11.24
N HIS A 5 -62.04 -127.91 -10.48
CA HIS A 5 -62.54 -128.93 -9.52
C HIS A 5 -62.27 -128.74 -8.01
N HIS A 6 -63.30 -128.38 -7.21
CA HIS A 6 -64.43 -129.20 -6.63
C HIS A 6 -64.01 -129.83 -5.27
N ARG A 7 -64.79 -129.94 -4.18
CA ARG A 7 -66.24 -129.99 -3.93
C ARG A 7 -66.53 -130.05 -2.39
N ARG A 8 -67.70 -129.51 -1.96
CA ARG A 8 -68.70 -130.04 -0.99
C ARG A 8 -68.50 -130.09 0.56
N ARG A 9 -69.37 -129.32 1.25
CA ARG A 9 -70.51 -129.69 2.18
C ARG A 9 -70.31 -130.32 3.58
N LYS A 10 -70.92 -129.66 4.59
CA LYS A 10 -71.88 -130.10 5.67
C LYS A 10 -71.54 -129.44 7.03
N GLU A 11 -72.39 -128.59 7.63
CA GLU A 11 -73.61 -128.80 8.48
C GLU A 11 -73.37 -129.10 9.98
N ALA A 12 -74.14 -128.38 10.82
CA ALA A 12 -74.68 -128.69 12.17
C ALA A 12 -74.05 -128.12 13.48
N ALA A 13 -74.72 -127.09 14.01
CA ALA A 13 -75.46 -126.97 15.30
C ALA A 13 -74.80 -127.05 16.73
N GLY A 14 -75.16 -126.04 17.56
CA GLY A 14 -75.32 -126.04 19.04
C GLY A 14 -74.07 -125.72 19.89
N SER A 15 -74.05 -125.04 21.05
CA SER A 15 -75.04 -124.43 21.95
C SER A 15 -74.33 -123.53 23.00
N VAL A 16 -74.98 -122.42 23.35
CA VAL A 16 -74.98 -121.48 24.51
C VAL A 16 -74.05 -121.70 25.74
N THR A 17 -73.34 -120.64 26.19
CA THR A 17 -73.45 -119.93 27.52
C THR A 17 -72.17 -119.14 27.90
N GLY A 18 -72.33 -117.94 28.49
CA GLY A 18 -71.32 -117.33 29.39
C GLY A 18 -70.67 -116.00 28.96
N PHE A 19 -71.43 -114.90 28.98
CA PHE A 19 -70.93 -113.52 28.87
C PHE A 19 -71.06 -112.81 30.25
N GLU A 20 -70.23 -111.77 30.46
CA GLU A 20 -70.24 -110.81 31.58
C GLU A 20 -69.25 -111.01 32.74
N SER A 21 -68.00 -110.54 32.53
CA SER A 21 -67.18 -109.89 33.59
C SER A 21 -66.05 -108.97 33.06
N ARG A 22 -65.99 -108.68 31.74
CA ARG A 22 -64.85 -107.99 31.12
C ARG A 22 -65.07 -106.52 30.72
N LYS A 23 -66.23 -105.92 31.03
CA LYS A 23 -66.63 -104.60 30.46
C LYS A 23 -66.39 -103.37 31.35
N ARG A 24 -66.05 -103.51 32.64
CA ARG A 24 -65.95 -102.35 33.55
C ARG A 24 -64.52 -101.83 33.79
N THR A 25 -63.50 -102.67 33.78
CA THR A 25 -62.10 -102.25 33.99
C THR A 25 -61.39 -101.76 32.73
N SER A 26 -61.82 -102.17 31.52
CA SER A 26 -61.27 -101.66 30.26
C SER A 26 -61.79 -100.26 29.86
N ARG A 27 -62.88 -99.78 30.46
CA ARG A 27 -63.48 -98.47 30.13
C ARG A 27 -62.87 -97.30 30.91
N VAL A 28 -62.31 -97.54 32.10
CA VAL A 28 -61.76 -96.48 32.97
C VAL A 28 -60.28 -96.20 32.66
N THR A 29 -59.51 -97.23 32.30
CA THR A 29 -58.11 -97.09 31.86
C THR A 29 -57.99 -96.45 30.48
N THR A 30 -58.93 -96.68 29.57
CA THR A 30 -58.98 -96.00 28.26
C THR A 30 -59.32 -94.51 28.38
N MET A 31 -60.17 -94.10 29.34
CA MET A 31 -60.50 -92.70 29.58
C MET A 31 -59.35 -91.92 30.25
N ALA A 32 -58.65 -92.52 31.23
CA ALA A 32 -57.51 -91.90 31.90
C ALA A 32 -56.25 -91.82 31.00
N GLN A 33 -56.08 -92.77 30.09
CA GLN A 33 -54.99 -92.77 29.11
C GLN A 33 -55.29 -91.83 27.94
N GLY A 34 -56.58 -91.65 27.59
CA GLY A 34 -57.03 -90.62 26.65
C GLY A 34 -56.79 -89.19 27.16
N HIS A 35 -57.06 -88.90 28.44
CA HIS A 35 -56.78 -87.59 29.03
C HIS A 35 -55.28 -87.24 29.06
N LYS A 36 -54.40 -88.19 29.43
CA LYS A 36 -52.94 -87.94 29.40
C LYS A 36 -52.40 -87.72 27.98
N PHE A 37 -53.01 -88.36 26.98
CA PHE A 37 -52.65 -88.16 25.59
C PHE A 37 -53.15 -86.79 25.09
N GLN A 38 -54.36 -86.40 25.49
CA GLN A 38 -54.94 -85.09 25.22
C GLN A 38 -54.14 -83.95 25.84
N ASP A 39 -53.70 -84.08 27.10
CA ASP A 39 -52.89 -83.07 27.80
C ASP A 39 -51.49 -82.95 27.18
N LEU A 40 -50.91 -84.07 26.72
CA LEU A 40 -49.63 -84.07 26.02
C LEU A 40 -49.75 -83.47 24.61
N GLU A 41 -50.87 -83.72 23.93
CA GLU A 41 -51.19 -83.11 22.65
C GLU A 41 -51.46 -81.61 22.81
N GLU A 42 -52.22 -81.17 23.81
CA GLU A 42 -52.41 -79.76 24.14
C GLU A 42 -51.11 -79.06 24.53
N MET A 43 -50.27 -79.72 25.33
CA MET A 43 -48.95 -79.18 25.70
C MET A 43 -48.02 -79.11 24.50
N GLY A 44 -48.07 -80.10 23.60
CA GLY A 44 -47.39 -80.08 22.29
C GLY A 44 -47.90 -78.96 21.39
N GLN A 45 -49.21 -78.77 21.29
CA GLN A 45 -49.84 -77.66 20.57
C GLN A 45 -49.45 -76.30 21.17
N ALA A 46 -49.42 -76.18 22.50
CA ALA A 46 -49.02 -74.97 23.22
C ALA A 46 -47.53 -74.63 22.99
N LEU A 47 -46.66 -75.64 22.98
CA LEU A 47 -45.25 -75.46 22.65
C LEU A 47 -45.04 -75.07 21.19
N VAL A 48 -45.75 -75.70 20.26
CA VAL A 48 -45.69 -75.37 18.82
C VAL A 48 -46.22 -73.96 18.57
N THR A 49 -47.32 -73.57 19.21
CA THR A 49 -47.85 -72.20 19.10
C THR A 49 -46.93 -71.18 19.75
N TYR A 50 -46.28 -71.49 20.89
CA TYR A 50 -45.28 -70.63 21.52
C TYR A 50 -44.01 -70.48 20.67
N ILE A 51 -43.47 -71.56 20.11
CA ILE A 51 -42.28 -71.53 19.24
C ILE A 51 -42.61 -70.77 17.96
N ASN A 52 -43.75 -71.07 17.33
CA ASN A 52 -44.16 -70.40 16.12
C ASN A 52 -44.43 -68.91 16.37
N SER A 53 -45.11 -68.52 17.44
CA SER A 53 -45.39 -67.10 17.75
C SER A 53 -44.15 -66.33 18.20
N SER A 54 -43.37 -66.85 19.15
CA SER A 54 -42.19 -66.15 19.68
C SER A 54 -41.08 -65.95 18.65
N GLN A 55 -40.81 -66.94 17.78
CA GLN A 55 -39.85 -66.77 16.68
C GLN A 55 -40.38 -65.86 15.57
N LEU A 56 -41.68 -65.95 15.23
CA LEU A 56 -42.29 -65.02 14.26
C LEU A 56 -42.25 -63.57 14.75
N ASP A 57 -42.54 -63.33 16.02
CA ASP A 57 -42.56 -61.99 16.60
C ASP A 57 -41.14 -61.39 16.68
N GLN A 58 -40.12 -62.18 17.02
CA GLN A 58 -38.73 -61.73 16.98
C GLN A 58 -38.27 -61.42 15.54
N LEU A 59 -38.60 -62.28 14.58
CA LEU A 59 -38.27 -62.06 13.17
C LEU A 59 -38.97 -60.81 12.62
N ARG A 60 -40.21 -60.56 13.04
CA ARG A 60 -40.98 -59.36 12.69
C ARG A 60 -40.34 -58.09 13.26
N ARG A 61 -39.95 -58.09 14.54
CA ARG A 61 -39.23 -56.98 15.16
C ARG A 61 -37.92 -56.66 14.44
N VAL A 62 -37.08 -57.66 14.16
CA VAL A 62 -35.82 -57.47 13.43
C VAL A 62 -36.05 -56.92 12.02
N LYS A 63 -37.13 -57.36 11.34
CA LYS A 63 -37.51 -56.83 10.03
C LYS A 63 -37.92 -55.36 10.12
N ASP A 64 -38.72 -54.99 11.12
CA ASP A 64 -39.20 -53.63 11.34
C ASP A 64 -38.03 -52.70 11.73
N ASP A 65 -37.16 -53.13 12.65
CA ASP A 65 -35.93 -52.41 13.03
C ASP A 65 -35.00 -52.20 11.82
N ARG A 66 -34.83 -53.23 10.99
CA ARG A 66 -34.03 -53.13 9.77
C ARG A 66 -34.67 -52.20 8.74
N GLN A 67 -36.00 -52.13 8.69
CA GLN A 67 -36.69 -51.18 7.83
C GLN A 67 -36.50 -49.74 8.32
N ALA A 68 -36.68 -49.49 9.62
CA ALA A 68 -36.45 -48.18 10.22
C ALA A 68 -34.99 -47.70 10.01
N LEU A 69 -34.01 -48.60 10.16
CA LEU A 69 -32.61 -48.29 9.89
C LEU A 69 -32.37 -47.91 8.42
N ARG A 70 -32.99 -48.62 7.47
CA ARG A 70 -32.90 -48.27 6.04
C ARG A 70 -33.52 -46.92 5.75
N ASP A 71 -34.69 -46.65 6.31
CA ASP A 71 -35.37 -45.37 6.11
C ASP A 71 -34.53 -44.22 6.68
N GLN A 72 -33.93 -44.41 7.87
CA GLN A 72 -32.97 -43.47 8.46
C GLN A 72 -31.72 -43.27 7.60
N GLN A 73 -31.17 -44.34 7.01
CA GLN A 73 -30.02 -44.24 6.10
C GLN A 73 -30.35 -43.47 4.82
N ILE A 74 -31.53 -43.72 4.24
CA ILE A 74 -32.01 -42.98 3.07
C ILE A 74 -32.11 -41.49 3.40
N GLU A 75 -32.71 -41.16 4.55
CA GLU A 75 -32.87 -39.76 4.95
C GLU A 75 -31.54 -39.07 5.25
N THR A 76 -30.65 -39.76 5.98
CA THR A 76 -29.28 -39.26 6.23
C THR A 76 -28.54 -39.03 4.92
N THR A 77 -28.66 -39.95 3.96
CA THR A 77 -28.01 -39.83 2.65
C THR A 77 -28.55 -38.63 1.88
N LYS A 78 -29.86 -38.37 1.90
CA LYS A 78 -30.44 -37.17 1.29
C LYS A 78 -29.91 -35.89 1.93
N VAL A 79 -29.90 -35.81 3.26
CA VAL A 79 -29.38 -34.65 4.00
C VAL A 79 -27.92 -34.40 3.66
N VAL A 80 -27.08 -35.44 3.70
CA VAL A 80 -25.66 -35.32 3.33
C VAL A 80 -25.49 -34.88 1.88
N THR A 81 -26.28 -35.44 0.95
CA THR A 81 -26.21 -35.04 -0.47
C THR A 81 -26.59 -33.59 -0.67
N GLN A 82 -27.61 -33.11 0.05
CA GLN A 82 -28.02 -31.70 0.00
C GLN A 82 -26.93 -30.80 0.57
N ILE A 83 -26.35 -31.14 1.73
CA ILE A 83 -25.24 -30.39 2.32
C ILE A 83 -24.06 -30.30 1.36
N LEU A 84 -23.67 -31.42 0.73
CA LEU A 84 -22.57 -31.44 -0.24
C LEU A 84 -22.84 -30.54 -1.44
N LYS A 85 -24.09 -30.53 -1.93
CA LYS A 85 -24.50 -29.64 -3.02
C LYS A 85 -24.42 -28.17 -2.61
N ASP A 86 -24.89 -27.84 -1.42
CA ASP A 86 -24.87 -26.46 -0.90
C ASP A 86 -23.43 -25.98 -0.67
N VAL A 87 -22.58 -26.85 -0.11
CA VAL A 87 -21.13 -26.57 0.07
C VAL A 87 -20.46 -26.32 -1.27
N ALA A 88 -20.68 -27.18 -2.28
CA ALA A 88 -20.09 -27.00 -3.60
C ALA A 88 -20.52 -25.67 -4.25
N GLN A 89 -21.80 -25.29 -4.13
CA GLN A 89 -22.29 -24.02 -4.65
C GLN A 89 -21.68 -22.82 -3.91
N ILE A 90 -21.54 -22.91 -2.59
CA ILE A 90 -20.91 -21.86 -1.79
C ILE A 90 -19.44 -21.71 -2.19
N GLU A 91 -18.70 -22.82 -2.28
CA GLU A 91 -17.29 -22.84 -2.70
C GLU A 91 -17.09 -22.22 -4.08
N GLU A 92 -17.93 -22.56 -5.06
CA GLU A 92 -17.90 -21.95 -6.39
C GLU A 92 -18.14 -20.43 -6.32
N SER A 93 -19.16 -20.00 -5.57
CA SER A 93 -19.49 -18.58 -5.43
C SER A 93 -18.38 -17.78 -4.73
N VAL A 94 -17.72 -18.36 -3.73
CA VAL A 94 -16.59 -17.75 -3.02
C VAL A 94 -15.38 -17.72 -3.93
N GLY A 95 -15.11 -18.80 -4.66
CA GLY A 95 -14.01 -18.89 -5.62
C GLY A 95 -14.11 -17.79 -6.69
N GLN A 96 -15.28 -17.60 -7.29
CA GLN A 96 -15.48 -16.54 -8.28
C GLN A 96 -15.26 -15.14 -7.68
N ARG A 97 -15.83 -14.85 -6.49
CA ARG A 97 -15.61 -13.56 -5.81
C ARG A 97 -14.14 -13.30 -5.50
N LEU A 98 -13.38 -14.34 -5.13
CA LEU A 98 -11.95 -14.20 -4.87
C LEU A 98 -11.17 -13.90 -6.15
N LEU A 99 -11.52 -14.52 -7.28
CA LEU A 99 -10.92 -14.21 -8.58
C LEU A 99 -11.21 -12.76 -8.99
N ASP A 100 -12.45 -12.32 -8.85
CA ASP A 100 -12.85 -10.94 -9.18
C ASP A 100 -12.09 -9.92 -8.30
N MET A 101 -11.97 -10.18 -7.00
CA MET A 101 -11.19 -9.34 -6.07
C MET A 101 -9.70 -9.32 -6.43
N GLU A 102 -9.11 -10.44 -6.82
CA GLU A 102 -7.70 -10.51 -7.21
C GLU A 102 -7.45 -9.74 -8.52
N GLU A 103 -8.39 -9.76 -9.46
CA GLU A 103 -8.31 -8.96 -10.68
C GLU A 103 -8.42 -7.45 -10.38
N GLU A 104 -9.37 -7.05 -9.54
CA GLU A 104 -9.51 -5.66 -9.08
C GLU A 104 -8.24 -5.17 -8.36
N LYS A 105 -7.69 -6.00 -7.48
CA LYS A 105 -6.44 -5.70 -6.79
C LYS A 105 -5.29 -5.50 -7.78
N LYS A 106 -5.11 -6.41 -8.74
CA LYS A 106 -4.08 -6.26 -9.79
C LYS A 106 -4.26 -5.00 -10.62
N HIS A 107 -5.50 -4.60 -10.88
CA HIS A 107 -5.78 -3.35 -11.58
C HIS A 107 -5.35 -2.14 -10.74
N LYS A 108 -5.73 -2.09 -9.47
CA LYS A 108 -5.36 -1.03 -8.53
C LYS A 108 -3.85 -0.96 -8.30
N ASP A 109 -3.16 -2.09 -8.21
CA ASP A 109 -1.71 -2.14 -8.05
C ASP A 109 -0.99 -1.47 -9.24
N LYS A 110 -1.48 -1.68 -10.47
CA LYS A 110 -0.96 -1.00 -11.67
C LYS A 110 -1.25 0.50 -11.67
N GLU A 111 -2.43 0.91 -11.20
CA GLU A 111 -2.75 2.34 -11.06
C GLU A 111 -1.86 3.03 -10.04
N LEU A 112 -1.60 2.37 -8.90
CA LEU A 112 -0.68 2.84 -7.88
C LEU A 112 0.74 2.99 -8.43
N GLU A 113 1.25 1.98 -9.13
CA GLU A 113 2.59 2.04 -9.76
C GLU A 113 2.71 3.23 -10.74
N ASN A 114 1.67 3.47 -11.55
CA ASN A 114 1.64 4.62 -12.45
C ASN A 114 1.62 5.96 -11.69
N LEU A 115 0.83 6.07 -10.63
CA LEU A 115 0.77 7.28 -9.80
C LEU A 115 2.09 7.54 -9.07
N GLU A 116 2.75 6.50 -8.57
CA GLU A 116 4.07 6.60 -7.94
C GLU A 116 5.13 7.09 -8.92
N GLU A 117 5.13 6.58 -10.17
CA GLU A 117 6.06 7.06 -11.20
C GLU A 117 5.79 8.53 -11.58
N GLN A 118 4.53 8.93 -11.72
CA GLN A 118 4.17 10.34 -11.97
C GLN A 118 4.60 11.24 -10.81
N LEU A 119 4.40 10.80 -9.57
CA LEU A 119 4.85 11.53 -8.38
C LEU A 119 6.37 11.68 -8.37
N ARG A 120 7.11 10.61 -8.68
CA ARG A 120 8.57 10.64 -8.78
C ARG A 120 9.04 11.64 -9.83
N GLN A 121 8.42 11.64 -11.01
CA GLN A 121 8.74 12.58 -12.08
C GLN A 121 8.43 14.02 -11.70
N CYS A 122 7.28 14.27 -11.06
CA CYS A 122 6.89 15.60 -10.59
C CYS A 122 7.87 16.11 -9.52
N SER A 123 8.24 15.25 -8.56
CA SER A 123 9.22 15.57 -7.52
C SER A 123 10.60 15.89 -8.11
N ALA A 124 11.05 15.12 -9.10
CA ALA A 124 12.33 15.38 -9.77
C ALA A 124 12.32 16.73 -10.50
N LYS A 125 11.23 17.05 -11.22
CA LYS A 125 11.05 18.35 -11.87
C LYS A 125 11.05 19.50 -10.85
N SER A 126 10.35 19.34 -9.73
CA SER A 126 10.33 20.33 -8.64
C SER A 126 11.72 20.61 -8.11
N GLN A 127 12.51 19.56 -7.83
CA GLN A 127 13.88 19.73 -7.32
C GLN A 127 14.81 20.45 -8.31
N ILE A 128 14.66 20.18 -9.61
CA ILE A 128 15.42 20.87 -10.67
C ILE A 128 15.04 22.35 -10.68
N THR A 129 13.74 22.66 -10.74
CA THR A 129 13.26 24.05 -10.76
C THR A 129 13.64 24.80 -9.49
N ASP A 130 13.59 24.18 -8.32
CA ASP A 130 14.04 24.78 -7.06
C ASP A 130 15.53 25.11 -7.09
N SER A 131 16.34 24.23 -7.69
CA SER A 131 17.78 24.46 -7.86
C SER A 131 18.07 25.61 -8.83
N GLU A 132 17.33 25.68 -9.94
CA GLU A 132 17.42 26.78 -10.91
C GLU A 132 16.99 28.12 -10.28
N LEU A 133 15.92 28.12 -9.49
CA LEU A 133 15.47 29.32 -8.77
C LEU A 133 16.53 29.82 -7.78
N GLN A 134 17.13 28.92 -7.00
CA GLN A 134 18.20 29.29 -6.09
C GLN A 134 19.43 29.82 -6.83
N PHE A 135 19.77 29.24 -7.98
CA PHE A 135 20.85 29.73 -8.83
C PHE A 135 20.57 31.16 -9.31
N LEU A 136 19.40 31.39 -9.90
CA LEU A 136 19.01 32.72 -10.40
C LEU A 136 18.91 33.77 -9.29
N GLN A 137 18.45 33.40 -8.10
CA GLN A 137 18.43 34.30 -6.95
C GLN A 137 19.84 34.77 -6.56
N ARG A 138 20.82 33.85 -6.52
CA ARG A 138 22.22 34.22 -6.24
C ARG A 138 22.81 35.10 -7.33
N GLU A 139 22.52 34.81 -8.60
CA GLU A 139 22.99 35.62 -9.72
C GLU A 139 22.41 37.04 -9.66
N LEU A 140 21.13 37.17 -9.33
CA LEU A 140 20.46 38.46 -9.16
C LEU A 140 21.08 39.27 -8.01
N GLU A 141 21.35 38.62 -6.86
CA GLU A 141 22.00 39.27 -5.72
C GLU A 141 23.44 39.73 -6.05
N SER A 142 24.20 38.90 -6.77
CA SER A 142 25.52 39.27 -7.28
C SER A 142 25.47 40.46 -8.22
N LEU A 143 24.50 40.50 -9.14
CA LEU A 143 24.33 41.62 -10.07
C LEU A 143 23.94 42.91 -9.35
N ARG A 144 23.06 42.83 -8.35
CA ARG A 144 22.72 43.98 -7.50
C ARG A 144 23.93 44.52 -6.74
N HIS A 145 24.78 43.63 -6.24
CA HIS A 145 26.00 44.06 -5.57
C HIS A 145 26.93 44.81 -6.53
N ALA A 146 27.17 44.25 -7.72
CA ALA A 146 27.99 44.89 -8.75
C ALA A 146 27.42 46.23 -9.22
N GLU A 147 26.09 46.33 -9.39
CA GLU A 147 25.40 47.58 -9.72
C GLU A 147 25.63 48.65 -8.63
N HIS A 148 25.54 48.26 -7.36
CA HIS A 148 25.80 49.16 -6.24
C HIS A 148 27.25 49.63 -6.20
N GLU A 149 28.21 48.73 -6.42
CA GLU A 149 29.63 49.08 -6.52
C GLU A 149 29.89 50.06 -7.67
N LEU A 150 29.35 49.78 -8.87
CA LEU A 150 29.47 50.67 -10.02
C LEU A 150 28.87 52.05 -9.77
N THR A 151 27.71 52.11 -9.12
CA THR A 151 27.06 53.38 -8.76
C THR A 151 27.93 54.19 -7.81
N THR A 152 28.56 53.51 -6.85
CA THR A 152 29.49 54.15 -5.90
C THR A 152 30.71 54.70 -6.64
N PHE A 153 31.36 53.90 -7.48
CA PHE A 153 32.50 54.37 -8.28
C PHE A 153 32.13 55.52 -9.21
N GLN A 154 30.94 55.49 -9.83
CA GLN A 154 30.47 56.58 -10.66
C GLN A 154 30.36 57.88 -9.85
N SER A 155 29.81 57.82 -8.64
CA SER A 155 29.71 59.00 -7.76
C SER A 155 31.08 59.56 -7.36
N GLU A 156 32.06 58.70 -7.07
CA GLU A 156 33.43 59.11 -6.74
C GLU A 156 34.12 59.80 -7.94
N VAL A 157 33.96 59.23 -9.15
CA VAL A 157 34.50 59.82 -10.38
C VAL A 157 33.83 61.16 -10.69
N ASP A 158 32.52 61.25 -10.51
CA ASP A 158 31.76 62.47 -10.73
C ASP A 158 32.19 63.58 -9.76
N GLU A 159 32.39 63.28 -8.47
CA GLU A 159 32.91 64.25 -7.49
C GLU A 159 34.27 64.83 -7.93
N VAL A 160 35.22 63.97 -8.31
CA VAL A 160 36.56 64.39 -8.75
C VAL A 160 36.48 65.23 -10.02
N THR A 161 35.68 64.78 -11.00
CA THR A 161 35.67 65.36 -12.34
C THR A 161 34.84 66.65 -12.42
N THR A 162 33.75 66.73 -11.66
CA THR A 162 32.79 67.84 -11.77
C THR A 162 32.97 68.91 -10.70
N GLU A 163 33.55 68.58 -9.54
CA GLU A 163 33.75 69.55 -8.46
C GLU A 163 35.23 69.92 -8.30
N VAL A 164 36.10 68.92 -8.11
CA VAL A 164 37.49 69.16 -7.70
C VAL A 164 38.34 69.71 -8.85
N ILE A 165 38.31 69.06 -10.03
CA ILE A 165 39.14 69.46 -11.17
C ILE A 165 38.77 70.88 -11.67
N PRO A 166 37.49 71.23 -11.91
CA PRO A 166 37.13 72.58 -12.36
C PRO A 166 37.48 73.65 -11.33
N SER A 167 37.30 73.37 -10.03
CA SER A 167 37.69 74.28 -8.95
C SER A 167 39.20 74.53 -8.92
N ALA A 168 40.02 73.48 -8.98
CA ALA A 168 41.47 73.61 -9.02
C ALA A 168 41.96 74.38 -10.26
N VAL A 169 41.36 74.11 -11.42
CA VAL A 169 41.63 74.84 -12.66
C VAL A 169 41.25 76.32 -12.51
N TYR A 170 40.08 76.63 -11.95
CA TYR A 170 39.65 78.00 -11.71
C TYR A 170 40.59 78.74 -10.76
N VAL A 171 40.98 78.12 -9.64
CA VAL A 171 41.93 78.71 -8.68
C VAL A 171 43.29 78.97 -9.34
N ALA A 172 43.82 78.00 -10.08
CA ALA A 172 45.08 78.18 -10.83
C ALA A 172 44.97 79.31 -11.87
N GLN A 173 43.85 79.38 -12.58
CA GLN A 173 43.57 80.47 -13.52
C GLN A 173 43.45 81.82 -12.82
N LEU A 174 42.83 81.88 -11.64
CA LEU A 174 42.68 83.11 -10.86
C LEU A 174 44.04 83.63 -10.38
N TYR A 175 44.90 82.75 -9.86
CA TYR A 175 46.28 83.11 -9.52
C TYR A 175 47.03 83.65 -10.73
N TYR A 176 46.90 83.02 -11.89
CA TYR A 176 47.48 83.54 -13.12
C TYR A 176 46.84 84.87 -13.56
N LEU A 177 45.53 85.06 -13.40
CA LEU A 177 44.85 86.29 -13.81
C LEU A 177 45.31 87.49 -12.98
N ILE A 178 45.47 87.28 -11.66
CA ILE A 178 45.91 88.29 -10.70
C ILE A 178 47.40 88.59 -10.90
N THR A 179 48.24 87.55 -10.91
CA THR A 179 49.70 87.75 -10.88
C THR A 179 50.30 87.91 -12.27
N LYS A 180 49.65 87.39 -13.32
CA LYS A 180 50.19 87.24 -14.67
C LYS A 180 51.51 86.45 -14.74
N ILE A 181 51.83 85.66 -13.73
CA ILE A 181 53.05 84.85 -13.70
C ILE A 181 52.77 83.43 -14.17
N LYS A 182 53.58 82.93 -15.12
CA LYS A 182 53.64 81.50 -15.46
C LYS A 182 54.91 80.90 -14.87
N TRP A 183 54.75 79.84 -14.09
CA TRP A 183 55.86 79.11 -13.47
C TRP A 183 56.40 78.02 -14.38
N GLU A 184 57.71 77.78 -14.30
CA GLU A 184 58.41 76.67 -14.92
C GLU A 184 58.54 75.54 -13.88
N TYR A 185 57.83 74.43 -14.12
CA TYR A 185 57.73 73.34 -13.14
C TYR A 185 58.90 72.35 -13.19
N ASP A 186 59.70 72.38 -14.24
CA ASP A 186 60.88 71.51 -14.41
C ASP A 186 62.14 72.19 -13.85
N THR A 187 62.13 72.50 -12.55
CA THR A 187 63.22 73.19 -11.85
C THR A 187 63.50 72.60 -10.46
N PRO A 188 64.70 72.82 -9.89
CA PRO A 188 65.01 72.35 -8.53
C PRO A 188 64.05 72.92 -7.47
N PRO A 189 63.73 72.18 -6.38
CA PRO A 189 62.73 72.58 -5.39
C PRO A 189 62.99 73.93 -4.69
N ASN A 190 64.26 74.37 -4.66
CA ASN A 190 64.68 75.62 -4.05
C ASN A 190 64.81 76.78 -5.06
N VAL A 191 64.38 76.61 -6.32
CA VAL A 191 64.46 77.64 -7.35
C VAL A 191 63.06 77.95 -7.87
N LEU A 192 62.59 79.17 -7.65
CA LEU A 192 61.37 79.68 -8.26
C LEU A 192 61.72 80.34 -9.59
N LYS A 193 61.33 79.69 -10.69
CA LYS A 193 61.59 80.16 -12.05
C LYS A 193 60.29 80.31 -12.82
N GLY A 194 60.13 81.43 -13.52
CA GLY A 194 58.91 81.72 -14.27
C GLY A 194 59.04 82.96 -15.13
N VAL A 195 57.92 83.40 -15.70
CA VAL A 195 57.83 84.61 -16.52
C VAL A 195 56.57 85.38 -16.14
N HIS A 196 56.73 86.68 -15.86
CA HIS A 196 55.65 87.63 -15.64
C HIS A 196 55.20 88.28 -16.96
N TYR A 197 53.89 88.27 -17.23
CA TYR A 197 53.26 88.81 -18.45
C TYR A 197 52.33 90.00 -18.12
N GLY A 198 52.92 91.10 -17.63
CA GLY A 198 52.22 92.36 -17.38
C GLY A 198 51.87 93.13 -18.66
N ALA A 199 51.45 94.40 -18.52
CA ALA A 199 51.18 95.30 -19.65
C ALA A 199 52.46 95.68 -20.44
N ASP A 200 53.62 95.56 -19.80
CA ASP A 200 54.94 95.81 -20.36
C ASP A 200 55.60 94.54 -20.94
N LEU A 201 56.90 94.61 -21.27
CA LEU A 201 57.67 93.46 -21.77
C LEU A 201 57.70 92.32 -20.76
N ALA A 202 57.54 91.09 -21.25
CA ALA A 202 57.59 89.88 -20.42
C ALA A 202 58.90 89.81 -19.62
N THR A 203 58.79 89.68 -18.29
CA THR A 203 59.93 89.76 -17.38
C THR A 203 60.23 88.38 -16.79
N PRO A 204 61.46 87.85 -16.94
CA PRO A 204 61.83 86.56 -16.36
C PRO A 204 61.98 86.65 -14.85
N ILE A 205 61.52 85.63 -14.15
CA ILE A 205 61.66 85.44 -12.70
C ILE A 205 62.60 84.26 -12.48
N ASN A 206 63.63 84.45 -11.64
CA ASN A 206 64.52 83.39 -11.19
C ASN A 206 65.01 83.73 -9.78
N ILE A 207 64.47 83.06 -8.77
CA ILE A 207 64.74 83.32 -7.36
C ILE A 207 65.18 82.02 -6.69
N ASP A 208 66.36 82.03 -6.06
CA ASP A 208 66.79 80.95 -5.18
C ASP A 208 66.22 81.16 -3.77
N THR A 209 65.28 80.30 -3.37
CA THR A 209 64.58 80.38 -2.09
C THR A 209 65.41 79.85 -0.93
N SER A 210 66.55 79.20 -1.17
CA SER A 210 67.46 78.74 -0.11
C SER A 210 68.18 79.89 0.60
N THR A 211 68.29 81.05 -0.06
CA THR A 211 69.09 82.20 0.41
C THR A 211 68.24 83.37 0.93
N ARG A 212 66.91 83.25 0.89
CA ARG A 212 65.97 84.36 1.17
C ARG A 212 64.80 83.93 2.03
N SER A 213 64.22 84.86 2.79
CA SER A 213 63.04 84.56 3.60
C SER A 213 61.77 84.48 2.74
N ARG A 214 60.76 83.75 3.22
CA ARG A 214 59.47 83.60 2.50
C ARG A 214 58.76 84.94 2.30
N CYS A 215 58.84 85.85 3.28
CA CYS A 215 58.24 87.18 3.19
C CYS A 215 58.91 88.01 2.09
N ASP A 216 60.25 88.07 2.08
CA ASP A 216 60.99 88.84 1.07
C ASP A 216 60.74 88.34 -0.36
N VAL A 217 60.52 87.03 -0.52
CA VAL A 217 60.17 86.43 -1.81
C VAL A 217 58.73 86.78 -2.20
N SER A 218 57.77 86.68 -1.28
CA SER A 218 56.38 87.06 -1.55
C SER A 218 56.22 88.54 -1.88
N ASP A 219 56.87 89.42 -1.12
CA ASP A 219 56.80 90.87 -1.35
C ASP A 219 57.33 91.22 -2.74
N GLN A 220 58.48 90.66 -3.13
CA GLN A 220 59.01 90.84 -4.48
C GLN A 220 58.07 90.30 -5.57
N LEU A 221 57.38 89.19 -5.33
CA LEU A 221 56.43 88.66 -6.32
C LEU A 221 55.20 89.56 -6.47
N TRP A 222 54.77 90.20 -5.39
CA TRP A 222 53.68 91.18 -5.42
C TRP A 222 54.08 92.51 -6.06
N ASP A 223 55.35 92.91 -6.00
CA ASP A 223 55.86 94.10 -6.71
C ASP A 223 55.66 94.03 -8.23
N PHE A 224 55.55 92.82 -8.82
CA PHE A 224 55.25 92.66 -10.23
C PHE A 224 53.79 92.94 -10.59
N VAL A 225 52.87 92.89 -9.61
CA VAL A 225 51.44 93.05 -9.83
C VAL A 225 51.10 94.54 -9.75
N SER A 226 50.61 95.09 -10.87
CA SER A 226 50.19 96.49 -10.92
C SER A 226 49.06 96.78 -9.93
N THR A 227 49.20 97.84 -9.13
CA THR A 227 48.19 98.31 -8.16
C THR A 227 47.37 99.52 -8.65
N ASP A 228 47.58 99.91 -9.92
CA ASP A 228 46.97 101.08 -10.57
C ASP A 228 45.53 100.83 -11.04
#